data_AF-A0A7S0AKV1-F1
#
_entry.id   AF-A0A7S0AKV1-F1
#
_cell.length_a   1.000
_cell.length_b   1.000
_cell.length_c   1.000
_cell.angle_alpha   90.00
_cell.angle_beta   90.00
_cell.angle_gamma   90.00
#
_symmetry.space_group_name_H-M   'P 1'
#
loop_
_entity.id
_entity.type
_entity.pdbx_description
1 polymer ?
#
loop_
_entity_poly.entity_id
_entity_poly.type
_entity_poly.pdbx_seq_one_letter_code
_entity_poly.pdbx_strand_id
1 'polypeptide(L)'
;ILNPGSKVEAQSLVAAGAVIGRGATVKSGELWAGNPAKKMRDLTAEEKERLHYQASAYVQQATQQNHVMELGGNVQLGEADSASDDTAIEEAEKEETKQETTESPIKDRHQ
;
A
#
# COMPACT_ATOMS: atom_id res chain seq x y z
N ILE A 1 -0.85 8.94 20.62
CA ILE A 1 -0.80 8.58 22.06
C ILE A 1 -2.15 8.03 22.48
N LEU A 2 -2.16 6.90 23.18
CA LEU A 2 -3.36 6.30 23.76
C LEU A 2 -3.31 6.43 25.28
N ASN A 3 -4.29 7.09 25.88
CA ASN A 3 -4.37 7.22 27.33
C ASN A 3 -5.06 6.01 27.97
N PRO A 4 -4.79 5.71 29.26
CA PRO A 4 -5.36 4.56 29.95
C PRO A 4 -6.89 4.46 29.80
N GLY A 5 -7.37 3.24 29.60
CA GLY A 5 -8.80 2.97 29.42
C GLY A 5 -9.37 3.41 28.07
N SER A 6 -8.57 3.97 27.15
CA SER A 6 -9.02 4.20 25.78
C SER A 6 -9.25 2.87 25.06
N LYS A 7 -10.30 2.79 24.24
CA LYS A 7 -10.62 1.63 23.41
C LYS A 7 -10.59 2.03 21.94
N VAL A 8 -10.00 1.19 21.11
CA VAL A 8 -9.97 1.36 19.65
C VAL A 8 -10.64 0.13 19.05
N GLU A 9 -11.80 0.34 18.44
CA GLU A 9 -12.58 -0.74 17.86
C GLU A 9 -12.08 -1.13 16.45
N ALA A 10 -12.66 -2.18 15.88
CA ALA A 10 -12.22 -2.77 14.63
C ALA A 10 -12.29 -1.80 13.44
N GLN A 11 -11.31 -1.92 12.54
CA GLN A 11 -11.25 -1.13 11.29
C GLN A 11 -11.38 0.39 11.52
N SER A 12 -10.85 0.89 12.63
CA SER A 12 -10.76 2.33 12.91
C SER A 12 -9.35 2.84 12.65
N LEU A 13 -9.20 4.15 12.43
CA LEU A 13 -7.92 4.76 12.08
C LEU A 13 -7.64 5.97 12.98
N VAL A 14 -6.44 5.98 13.55
CA VAL A 14 -5.93 7.08 14.37
C VAL A 14 -4.79 7.74 13.61
N ALA A 15 -4.98 9.00 13.23
CA ALA A 15 -4.01 9.75 12.45
C ALA A 15 -2.72 10.01 13.23
N ALA A 16 -1.64 10.29 12.48
CA ALA A 16 -0.37 10.69 13.05
C ALA A 16 -0.53 11.90 14.00
N GLY A 17 0.17 11.86 15.13
CA GLY A 17 0.12 12.93 16.13
C GLY A 17 -1.17 12.99 16.96
N ALA A 18 -2.14 12.10 16.76
CA ALA A 18 -3.38 12.12 17.53
C ALA A 18 -3.18 11.68 18.99
N VAL A 19 -3.90 12.33 19.92
CA VAL A 19 -3.89 12.00 21.36
C VAL A 19 -5.29 11.62 21.81
N ILE A 20 -5.53 10.31 21.98
CA ILE A 20 -6.80 9.77 22.43
C ILE A 20 -6.95 10.02 23.95
N GLY A 21 -8.06 10.63 24.35
CA GLY A 21 -8.35 10.92 25.76
C GLY A 21 -8.51 9.68 26.63
N ARG A 22 -8.34 9.83 27.95
CA ARG A 22 -8.56 8.75 28.93
C ARG A 22 -10.01 8.26 28.83
N GLY A 23 -10.22 6.95 28.74
CA GLY A 23 -11.55 6.35 28.63
C GLY A 23 -12.26 6.56 27.27
N ALA A 24 -11.64 7.26 26.31
CA ALA A 24 -12.27 7.52 25.03
C ALA A 24 -12.37 6.24 24.20
N THR A 25 -13.50 6.06 23.50
CA THR A 25 -13.73 4.92 22.61
C THR A 25 -13.78 5.43 21.17
N VAL A 26 -12.80 5.02 20.37
CA VAL A 26 -12.79 5.19 18.92
C VAL A 26 -13.64 4.08 18.33
N LYS A 27 -14.79 4.43 17.73
CA LYS A 27 -15.71 3.42 17.23
C LYS A 27 -15.23 2.82 15.90
N SER A 28 -15.81 1.66 15.59
CA SER A 28 -15.49 0.91 14.38
C SER A 28 -15.71 1.75 13.13
N GLY A 29 -14.72 1.77 12.23
CA GLY A 29 -14.83 2.53 10.98
C GLY A 29 -14.67 4.04 11.12
N GLU A 30 -14.23 4.58 12.25
CA GLU A 30 -14.01 6.03 12.42
C GLU A 30 -12.55 6.43 12.19
N LEU A 31 -12.35 7.62 11.61
CA LEU A 31 -11.06 8.32 11.55
C LEU A 31 -10.99 9.38 12.65
N TRP A 32 -9.98 9.30 13.50
CA TRP A 32 -9.72 10.26 14.58
C TRP A 32 -8.38 10.97 14.38
N ALA A 33 -8.35 12.28 14.63
CA ALA A 33 -7.14 13.09 14.51
C ALA A 33 -7.09 14.23 15.55
N GLY A 34 -5.89 14.79 15.77
CA GLY A 34 -5.65 15.97 16.59
C GLY A 34 -5.26 15.70 18.04
N ASN A 35 -4.95 16.77 18.77
CA ASN A 35 -4.60 16.74 20.20
C ASN A 35 -5.37 17.86 20.93
N PRO A 36 -6.46 17.55 21.67
CA PRO A 36 -7.02 16.22 21.91
C PRO A 36 -7.70 15.66 20.64
N ALA A 37 -7.64 14.33 20.47
CA ALA A 37 -8.18 13.68 19.30
C ALA A 37 -9.72 13.72 19.27
N LYS A 38 -10.27 13.96 18.09
CA LYS A 38 -11.71 13.96 17.83
C LYS A 38 -12.02 13.14 16.58
N LYS A 39 -13.26 12.65 16.50
CA LYS A 39 -13.80 12.06 15.26
C LYS A 39 -13.75 13.13 14.16
N MET A 40 -13.09 12.79 13.06
CA MET A 40 -13.01 13.61 11.86
C MET A 40 -14.10 13.22 10.88
N ARG A 41 -14.14 11.94 10.51
CA ARG A 41 -15.09 11.37 9.55
C ARG A 41 -15.16 9.85 9.72
N ASP A 42 -16.09 9.23 9.01
CA ASP A 42 -16.10 7.78 8.83
C ASP A 42 -15.12 7.39 7.71
N LEU A 43 -14.59 6.18 7.82
CA LEU A 43 -13.74 5.53 6.83
C LEU A 43 -14.59 4.97 5.69
N THR A 44 -14.10 5.12 4.47
CA THR A 44 -14.72 4.51 3.29
C THR A 44 -14.51 2.99 3.28
N ALA A 45 -15.26 2.28 2.45
CA ALA A 45 -15.09 0.83 2.29
C ALA A 45 -13.67 0.48 1.78
N GLU A 46 -13.18 1.23 0.80
CA GLU A 46 -11.83 1.08 0.24
C GLU A 46 -10.74 1.30 1.31
N GLU A 47 -10.88 2.32 2.15
CA GLU A 47 -9.93 2.56 3.24
C GLU A 47 -9.91 1.41 4.24
N LYS A 48 -11.08 0.84 4.57
CA LYS A 48 -11.18 -0.31 5.46
C LYS A 48 -10.56 -1.56 4.88
N GLU A 49 -10.68 -1.79 3.57
CA GLU A 49 -10.02 -2.89 2.87
C GLU A 49 -8.50 -2.69 2.86
N ARG A 50 -8.04 -1.47 2.61
CA ARG A 50 -6.62 -1.13 2.60
C ARG A 50 -5.94 -1.37 3.95
N LEU A 51 -6.65 -1.22 5.08
CA LEU A 51 -6.13 -1.59 6.41
C LEU A 51 -5.75 -3.08 6.48
N HIS A 52 -6.58 -3.96 5.92
CA HIS A 52 -6.29 -5.41 5.88
C HIS A 52 -5.13 -5.74 4.95
N TYR A 53 -5.11 -5.12 3.77
CA TYR A 53 -4.00 -5.25 2.83
C TYR A 53 -2.66 -4.85 3.49
N GLN A 54 -2.62 -3.68 4.13
CA GLN A 54 -1.40 -3.19 4.81
C GLN A 54 -0.96 -4.13 5.93
N ALA A 55 -1.90 -4.65 6.73
CA ALA A 55 -1.57 -5.61 7.78
C ALA A 55 -0.89 -6.87 7.21
N SER A 56 -1.42 -7.42 6.11
CA SER A 56 -0.82 -8.59 5.45
C SER A 56 0.55 -8.29 4.85
N ALA A 57 0.73 -7.11 4.25
CA ALA A 57 1.99 -6.69 3.65
C ALA A 57 3.08 -6.51 4.72
N TYR A 58 2.74 -5.97 5.90
CA TYR A 58 3.70 -5.85 7.01
C TYR A 58 4.17 -7.19 7.55
N VAL A 59 3.28 -8.20 7.63
CA VAL A 59 3.66 -9.56 8.04
C VAL A 59 4.62 -10.20 7.03
N GLN A 60 4.35 -10.03 5.73
CA GLN A 60 5.24 -10.50 4.67
C GLN A 60 6.62 -9.83 4.77
N GLN A 61 6.65 -8.50 4.93
CA GLN A 61 7.89 -7.75 5.07
C GLN A 61 8.70 -8.18 6.30
N ALA A 62 8.04 -8.36 7.44
CA ALA A 62 8.69 -8.84 8.66
C ALA A 62 9.28 -10.25 8.47
N THR A 63 8.55 -11.14 7.80
CA THR A 63 9.00 -12.51 7.52
C THR A 63 10.24 -12.52 6.64
N GLN A 64 10.28 -11.69 5.59
CA GLN A 64 11.42 -11.57 4.69
C GLN A 64 12.69 -11.08 5.40
N GLN A 65 12.55 -10.17 6.37
CA GLN A 65 13.67 -9.56 7.07
C GLN A 65 14.19 -10.39 8.26
N ASN A 66 13.48 -11.43 8.68
CA ASN A 66 13.91 -12.29 9.80
C ASN A 66 15.33 -12.85 9.61
N HIS A 67 15.70 -13.23 8.38
CA HIS A 67 17.03 -13.80 8.11
C HIS A 67 18.15 -12.74 8.11
N VAL A 68 17.86 -11.50 7.70
CA VAL A 68 18.83 -10.39 7.74
C VAL A 68 19.14 -10.00 9.20
N MET A 69 18.16 -10.17 10.10
CA MET A 69 18.33 -9.92 11.53
C MET A 69 19.15 -11.02 12.22
N GLU A 70 19.10 -12.27 11.72
CA GLU A 70 19.93 -13.39 12.21
C GLU A 70 21.42 -13.16 11.94
N LEU A 71 21.74 -12.64 10.76
CA LEU A 71 23.10 -12.25 10.37
C LEU A 71 23.54 -10.91 11.01
N GLY A 72 22.78 -10.39 11.97
CA GLY A 72 23.23 -9.30 12.83
C GLY A 72 23.40 -7.95 12.13
N GLY A 73 22.69 -7.66 11.03
CA GLY A 73 22.53 -6.31 10.46
C GLY A 73 23.78 -5.47 10.11
N ASN A 74 24.98 -5.96 10.39
CA ASN A 74 26.26 -5.26 10.24
C ASN A 74 27.36 -6.15 9.62
N VAL A 75 27.01 -7.32 9.09
CA VAL A 75 27.95 -8.12 8.31
C VAL A 75 28.18 -7.40 6.99
N GLN A 76 29.33 -6.73 6.90
CA GLN A 76 29.89 -6.28 5.64
C GLN A 76 30.13 -7.54 4.81
N LEU A 77 29.20 -7.87 3.91
CA LEU A 77 29.47 -8.84 2.86
C LEU A 77 30.58 -8.21 2.03
N GLY A 78 31.82 -8.64 2.29
CA GLY A 78 32.94 -8.36 1.41
C GLY A 78 32.52 -8.78 0.00
N GLU A 79 32.72 -7.86 -0.94
CA GLU A 79 32.37 -7.93 -2.35
C GLU A 79 32.44 -9.36 -2.88
N ALA A 80 31.29 -10.05 -2.90
CA ALA A 80 31.16 -11.30 -3.62
C ALA A 80 30.86 -10.92 -5.06
N ASP A 81 31.94 -10.81 -5.82
CA ASP A 81 31.92 -10.63 -7.27
C ASP A 81 31.06 -11.71 -7.96
N SER A 82 30.47 -11.24 -9.07
CA SER A 82 30.03 -11.97 -10.26
C SER A 82 28.57 -12.46 -10.40
N ALA A 83 27.97 -11.90 -11.46
CA ALA A 83 27.15 -12.57 -12.49
C ALA A 83 25.62 -12.66 -12.30
N SER A 84 24.94 -11.73 -12.99
CA SER A 84 23.75 -11.91 -13.85
C SER A 84 22.61 -12.82 -13.38
N ASP A 85 21.43 -12.23 -13.16
CA ASP A 85 20.17 -12.91 -13.49
C ASP A 85 19.10 -11.92 -13.96
N ASP A 86 18.36 -12.36 -14.96
CA ASP A 86 17.56 -11.61 -15.92
C ASP A 86 16.30 -10.96 -15.32
N THR A 87 16.12 -9.65 -15.51
CA THR A 87 14.79 -9.02 -15.42
C THR A 87 14.01 -9.29 -16.70
N ALA A 88 13.41 -10.47 -16.77
CA ALA A 88 12.29 -10.77 -17.64
C ALA A 88 11.02 -10.91 -16.78
N ILE A 89 10.27 -9.82 -16.64
CA ILE A 89 8.84 -9.89 -16.32
C ILE A 89 8.12 -9.65 -17.64
N GLU A 90 7.75 -10.74 -18.29
CA GLU A 90 6.83 -10.78 -19.41
C GLU A 90 5.39 -10.47 -18.93
N GLU A 91 4.75 -9.58 -19.69
CA GLU A 91 3.36 -9.66 -20.13
C GLU A 91 2.24 -9.50 -19.09
N ALA A 92 1.76 -8.26 -18.97
CA ALA A 92 0.36 -7.98 -18.66
C ALA A 92 -0.20 -6.94 -19.65
N GLU A 93 -1.01 -7.46 -20.57
CA GLU A 93 -2.22 -6.84 -21.13
C GLU A 93 -2.05 -5.66 -22.12
N LYS A 94 -2.13 -6.05 -23.41
CA LYS A 94 -2.60 -5.20 -24.52
C LYS A 94 -4.10 -4.92 -24.39
N GLU A 95 -4.48 -3.84 -25.08
CA GLU A 95 -5.82 -3.29 -25.42
C GLU A 95 -6.20 -2.10 -24.54
N GLU A 96 -6.47 -0.90 -25.05
CA GLU A 96 -6.76 -0.43 -26.40
C GLU A 96 -6.66 1.12 -26.39
N THR A 97 -6.83 1.76 -27.54
CA THR A 97 -7.01 3.20 -27.77
C THR A 97 -5.75 3.99 -28.19
N LYS A 98 -5.40 3.89 -29.49
CA LYS A 98 -4.90 5.08 -30.21
C LYS A 98 -5.45 5.14 -31.63
N GLN A 99 -6.62 5.76 -31.68
CA GLN A 99 -7.16 6.66 -32.71
C GLN A 99 -6.43 6.71 -34.06
N GLU A 100 -7.21 6.37 -35.10
CA GLU A 100 -7.00 6.59 -36.52
C GLU A 100 -6.39 7.95 -36.86
N THR A 101 -5.36 7.95 -37.70
CA THR A 101 -5.04 9.07 -38.59
C THR A 101 -4.42 8.49 -39.87
N THR A 102 -5.09 8.80 -40.99
CA THR A 102 -4.62 8.81 -42.39
C THR A 102 -4.20 7.49 -43.05
N GLU A 103 -5.04 6.97 -43.96
CA GLU A 103 -4.70 6.95 -45.40
C GLU A 103 -5.92 6.49 -46.24
N SER A 104 -6.42 7.39 -47.10
CA SER A 104 -7.40 7.08 -48.14
C SER A 104 -6.67 6.48 -49.35
N PRO A 105 -7.06 5.30 -49.88
CA PRO A 105 -6.48 4.80 -51.12
C PRO A 105 -7.35 5.16 -52.34
N ILE A 106 -6.75 5.89 -53.28
CA ILE A 106 -7.22 5.97 -54.67
C ILE A 106 -6.94 4.61 -55.32
N LYS A 107 -7.95 3.98 -55.94
CA LYS A 107 -7.72 2.89 -56.87
C LYS A 107 -8.58 3.04 -58.14
N ASP A 108 -7.86 3.14 -59.25
CA ASP A 108 -8.34 3.14 -60.63
C ASP A 108 -9.16 1.87 -60.99
N ARG A 109 -10.28 2.14 -61.68
CA ARG A 109 -10.71 1.56 -62.97
C ARG A 109 -10.87 0.03 -63.14
N HIS A 110 -12.12 -0.38 -63.37
CA HIS A 110 -12.63 -1.24 -64.47
C HIS A 110 -13.80 -2.13 -64.02
N GLN A 111 -15.04 -1.72 -64.32
CA GLN A 111 -15.87 -2.28 -65.40
C GLN A 111 -16.71 -1.14 -65.99
#